data_AF-A0A645FPF2-F1
#
_entry.id   AF-A0A645FPF2-F1
#
_cell.length_a   1.000
_cell.length_b   1.000
_cell.length_c   1.000
_cell.angle_alpha   90.00
_cell.angle_beta   90.00
_cell.angle_gamma   90.00
#
_symmetry.space_group_name_H-M   'P 1'
#
loop_
_entity.id
_entity.type
_entity.pdbx_description
1 polymer ?
#
loop_
_entity_poly.entity_id
_entity_poly.type
_entity_poly.pdbx_seq_one_letter_code
_entity_poly.pdbx_strand_id
1 'polypeptide(L)'
;MAGPALEGCYYTSQPSFARPITKPYHDEYVKEFNNLVPETEALFAHDGLYWIKDALVRAGKVDRTALRDQLEKTEKFDGLLGSMSIDPKTHNPAKPCSIYQVKNSKFEYVGDFQ
;
A
#
# COMPACT_ATOMS: atom_id res chain seq x y z
N MET A 1 -7.45 -18.60 15.18
CA MET A 1 -7.12 -17.24 15.65
C MET A 1 -7.23 -17.22 17.16
N ALA A 2 -6.34 -16.53 17.88
CA ALA A 2 -6.26 -16.57 19.35
C ALA A 2 -7.44 -15.90 20.10
N GLY A 3 -8.47 -15.42 19.38
CA GLY A 3 -9.77 -15.05 19.95
C GLY A 3 -9.67 -13.94 21.01
N PRO A 4 -10.37 -14.06 22.15
CA PRO A 4 -10.33 -13.07 23.23
C PRO A 4 -8.92 -12.77 23.76
N ALA A 5 -7.96 -13.67 23.61
CA ALA A 5 -6.58 -13.47 24.08
C ALA A 5 -5.83 -12.38 23.29
N LEU A 6 -6.34 -11.95 22.14
CA LEU A 6 -5.76 -10.87 21.34
C LEU A 6 -6.30 -9.49 21.72
N GLU A 7 -7.36 -9.39 22.52
CA GLU A 7 -7.99 -8.11 22.84
C GLU A 7 -6.99 -7.16 23.52
N GLY A 8 -6.88 -5.93 23.01
CA GLY A 8 -5.92 -4.94 23.48
C GLY A 8 -4.49 -5.11 22.92
N CYS A 9 -4.16 -6.23 22.27
CA CYS A 9 -2.86 -6.41 21.63
C CYS A 9 -2.68 -5.47 20.43
N TYR A 10 -1.42 -5.14 20.17
CA TYR A 10 -0.99 -4.39 19.00
C TYR A 10 -0.27 -5.31 18.03
N TYR A 11 -0.43 -5.04 16.74
CA TYR A 11 0.40 -5.65 15.71
C TYR A 11 0.73 -4.64 14.62
N THR A 12 1.83 -4.90 13.93
CA THR A 12 2.29 -4.15 12.78
C THR A 12 1.87 -4.86 11.51
N SER A 13 1.39 -4.09 10.53
CA SER A 13 1.16 -4.58 9.17
C SER A 13 1.43 -3.48 8.17
N GLN A 14 1.38 -3.80 6.89
CA GLN A 14 1.20 -2.78 5.86
C GLN A 14 -0.10 -1.99 6.07
N PRO A 15 -0.17 -0.78 5.50
CA PRO A 15 -1.41 -0.05 5.26
C PRO A 15 -2.50 -0.94 4.63
N SER A 16 -3.72 -0.86 5.15
CA SER A 16 -4.87 -1.69 4.76
C SER A 16 -6.09 -0.84 4.42
N PHE A 17 -7.20 -1.51 4.06
CA PHE A 17 -8.49 -0.88 3.78
C PHE A 17 -9.14 -0.15 4.97
N ALA A 18 -8.58 -0.27 6.18
CA ALA A 18 -9.02 0.50 7.34
C ALA A 18 -8.64 2.00 7.25
N ARG A 19 -7.75 2.39 6.31
CA ARG A 19 -7.35 3.78 6.11
C ARG A 19 -8.43 4.55 5.34
N PRO A 20 -8.74 5.81 5.70
CA PRO A 20 -9.78 6.57 4.97
C PRO A 20 -9.49 6.74 3.47
N ILE A 21 -8.22 6.92 3.08
CA ILE A 21 -7.82 7.13 1.69
C ILE A 21 -8.07 5.91 0.79
N THR A 22 -8.15 4.71 1.34
CA THR A 22 -8.37 3.47 0.57
C THR A 22 -9.85 3.20 0.32
N LYS A 23 -10.76 3.91 1.01
CA LYS A 23 -12.21 3.69 0.92
C LYS A 23 -12.75 3.84 -0.51
N PRO A 24 -12.39 4.88 -1.30
CA PRO A 24 -12.89 5.00 -2.66
C PRO A 24 -12.49 3.82 -3.55
N TYR A 25 -11.26 3.32 -3.42
CA TYR A 25 -10.79 2.15 -4.18
C TYR A 25 -11.50 0.88 -3.75
N HIS A 26 -11.71 0.67 -2.45
CA HIS A 26 -12.50 -0.44 -1.92
C HIS A 26 -13.92 -0.44 -2.50
N ASP A 27 -14.61 0.69 -2.43
CA ASP A 27 -16.01 0.79 -2.86
C ASP A 27 -16.17 0.50 -4.37
N GLU A 28 -15.26 1.04 -5.21
CA GLU A 28 -15.27 0.73 -6.65
C GLU A 28 -14.90 -0.74 -6.93
N TYR A 29 -13.96 -1.32 -6.18
CA TYR A 29 -13.62 -2.75 -6.32
C TYR A 29 -14.84 -3.64 -6.03
N VAL A 30 -15.51 -3.42 -4.90
CA VAL A 30 -16.70 -4.19 -4.49
C VAL A 30 -17.81 -4.06 -5.54
N LYS A 31 -18.01 -2.86 -6.09
CA LYS A 31 -19.01 -2.60 -7.14
C LYS A 31 -18.68 -3.32 -8.45
N GLU A 32 -17.43 -3.27 -8.90
CA GLU A 32 -17.00 -3.89 -10.15
C GLU A 32 -17.01 -5.42 -10.08
N PHE A 33 -16.61 -6.00 -8.94
CA PHE A 33 -16.41 -7.44 -8.78
C PHE A 33 -17.55 -8.12 -8.01
N ASN A 34 -18.81 -7.72 -8.24
CA ASN A 34 -20.01 -8.39 -7.72
C ASN A 34 -20.02 -8.57 -6.19
N ASN A 35 -19.71 -7.51 -5.43
CA ASN A 35 -19.59 -7.48 -3.98
C ASN A 35 -18.44 -8.32 -3.40
N LEU A 36 -17.44 -8.67 -4.21
CA LEU A 36 -16.20 -9.27 -3.71
C LEU A 36 -15.46 -8.26 -2.84
N VAL A 37 -15.23 -8.59 -1.57
CA VAL A 37 -14.41 -7.78 -0.66
C VAL A 37 -12.94 -7.97 -1.03
N PRO A 38 -12.20 -6.91 -1.38
CA PRO A 38 -10.79 -7.03 -1.74
C PRO A 38 -9.93 -7.35 -0.53
N GLU A 39 -9.01 -8.29 -0.71
CA GLU A 39 -7.88 -8.46 0.21
C GLU A 39 -6.88 -7.31 0.06
N THR A 40 -6.08 -7.05 1.11
CA THR A 40 -5.16 -5.89 1.16
C THR A 40 -4.14 -5.90 0.01
N GLU A 41 -3.83 -7.07 -0.55
CA GLU A 41 -2.97 -7.28 -1.74
C GLU A 41 -3.46 -6.49 -2.96
N ALA A 42 -4.75 -6.18 -3.07
CA ALA A 42 -5.29 -5.31 -4.12
C ALA A 42 -4.65 -3.91 -4.10
N LEU A 43 -4.30 -3.38 -2.93
CA LEU A 43 -3.61 -2.10 -2.79
C LEU A 43 -2.17 -2.17 -3.32
N PHE A 44 -1.48 -3.31 -3.14
CA PHE A 44 -0.14 -3.49 -3.72
C PHE A 44 -0.18 -3.55 -5.25
N ALA A 45 -1.17 -4.23 -5.81
CA ALA A 45 -1.35 -4.27 -7.25
C ALA A 45 -1.67 -2.88 -7.82
N HIS A 46 -2.56 -2.13 -7.17
CA HIS A 46 -2.88 -0.75 -7.52
C HIS A 46 -1.62 0.11 -7.52
N ASP A 47 -0.94 0.21 -6.37
CA ASP A 47 0.20 1.10 -6.22
C ASP A 47 1.39 0.67 -7.09
N GLY A 48 1.64 -0.63 -7.24
CA GLY A 48 2.67 -1.14 -8.13
C GLY A 48 2.44 -0.73 -9.59
N LEU A 49 1.18 -0.83 -10.07
CA LEU A 49 0.85 -0.40 -11.42
C LEU A 49 1.01 1.12 -11.61
N TYR A 50 0.52 1.90 -10.65
CA TYR A 50 0.62 3.36 -10.72
C TYR A 50 2.06 3.86 -10.55
N TRP A 51 2.90 3.14 -9.81
CA TRP A 51 4.33 3.41 -9.72
C TRP A 51 5.05 3.15 -11.04
N ILE A 52 4.75 2.04 -11.72
CA ILE A 52 5.27 1.76 -13.07
C ILE A 52 4.82 2.85 -14.04
N LYS A 53 3.55 3.25 -13.98
CA LYS A 53 3.00 4.34 -14.81
C LYS A 53 3.75 5.65 -14.55
N ASP A 54 3.93 6.04 -13.29
CA ASP A 54 4.69 7.24 -12.92
C ASP A 54 6.12 7.20 -13.49
N ALA A 55 6.82 6.08 -13.31
CA ALA A 55 8.19 5.91 -13.82
C ALA A 55 8.25 6.01 -15.35
N LEU A 56 7.27 5.44 -16.08
CA LEU A 56 7.17 5.58 -17.53
C LEU A 56 6.90 7.02 -17.97
N VAL A 57 6.05 7.76 -17.23
CA VAL A 57 5.80 9.18 -17.50
C VAL A 57 7.07 9.99 -17.31
N ARG A 58 7.82 9.77 -16.22
CA ARG A 58 9.14 10.40 -16.00
C ARG A 58 10.18 10.00 -17.04
N ALA A 59 10.12 8.76 -17.55
CA ALA A 59 11.02 8.28 -18.59
C ALA A 59 10.77 8.94 -19.96
N GLY A 60 9.54 9.39 -20.22
CA GLY A 60 9.13 10.00 -21.49
C GLY A 60 9.10 9.03 -22.68
N LYS A 61 9.33 7.74 -22.45
CA LYS A 61 9.32 6.69 -23.48
C LYS A 61 9.03 5.31 -22.89
N VAL A 62 8.42 4.45 -23.69
CA VAL A 62 8.21 3.04 -23.34
C VAL A 62 9.46 2.26 -23.73
N ASP A 63 10.43 2.23 -22.82
CA ASP A 63 11.70 1.54 -22.98
C ASP A 63 12.10 0.85 -21.67
N ARG A 64 12.58 -0.39 -21.76
CA ARG A 64 12.90 -1.22 -20.59
C ARG A 64 13.98 -0.59 -19.73
N THR A 65 15.04 -0.07 -20.35
CA THR A 65 16.18 0.51 -19.64
C THR A 65 15.77 1.81 -18.96
N ALA A 66 15.04 2.68 -19.68
CA ALA A 66 14.56 3.94 -19.10
C ALA A 66 13.53 3.73 -17.98
N LEU A 67 12.65 2.73 -18.09
CA LEU A 67 11.74 2.37 -17.01
C LEU A 67 12.51 1.95 -15.75
N ARG A 68 13.45 0.99 -15.88
CA ARG A 68 14.29 0.55 -14.76
C ARG A 68 14.96 1.75 -14.07
N ASP A 69 15.56 2.64 -14.85
CA ASP A 69 16.28 3.80 -14.33
C ASP A 69 15.36 4.76 -13.56
N GLN A 70 14.11 4.93 -13.99
CA GLN A 70 13.16 5.80 -13.31
C GLN A 70 12.54 5.16 -12.07
N LEU A 71 12.39 3.83 -12.04
CA LEU A 71 11.98 3.10 -10.84
C LEU A 71 13.04 3.21 -9.73
N GLU A 72 14.32 3.06 -10.06
CA GLU A 72 15.43 3.22 -9.10
C GLU A 72 15.53 4.66 -8.57
N LYS A 73 15.25 5.66 -9.41
CA LYS A 73 15.26 7.09 -9.06
C LYS A 73 13.98 7.58 -8.36
N THR A 74 13.11 6.69 -7.88
CA THR A 74 11.90 7.11 -7.17
C THR A 74 12.25 7.67 -5.79
N GLU A 75 12.35 9.00 -5.70
CA GLU A 75 12.52 9.71 -4.42
C GLU A 75 11.20 9.93 -3.69
N LYS A 76 10.08 9.92 -4.42
CA LYS A 76 8.73 10.03 -3.87
C LYS A 76 7.69 9.46 -4.83
N PHE A 77 6.88 8.53 -4.34
CA PHE A 77 5.65 8.05 -4.96
C PHE A 77 4.54 8.03 -3.91
N ASP A 78 3.45 8.75 -4.15
CA ASP A 78 2.30 8.82 -3.25
C ASP A 78 1.22 7.83 -3.71
N GLY A 79 1.12 6.70 -3.02
CA GLY A 79 0.14 5.64 -3.30
C GLY A 79 -0.93 5.49 -2.22
N LEU A 80 -1.83 4.53 -2.41
CA LEU A 80 -2.84 4.16 -1.41
C LEU A 80 -2.23 3.47 -0.19
N LEU A 81 -1.06 2.86 -0.32
CA LEU A 81 -0.24 2.33 0.78
C LEU A 81 0.61 3.42 1.45
N GLY A 82 0.40 4.70 1.11
CA GLY A 82 1.20 5.82 1.61
C GLY A 82 2.37 6.17 0.70
N SER A 83 3.18 7.14 1.13
CA SER A 83 4.34 7.60 0.38
C SER A 83 5.48 6.58 0.45
N MET A 84 6.18 6.40 -0.67
CA MET A 84 7.39 5.58 -0.71
C MET A 84 8.53 6.22 -1.50
N SER A 85 9.75 5.81 -1.17
CA SER A 85 10.97 6.06 -1.96
C SER A 85 11.79 4.78 -2.10
N ILE A 86 12.69 4.72 -3.07
CA ILE A 86 13.59 3.58 -3.29
C ILE A 86 15.00 3.95 -2.88
N ASP A 87 15.64 3.10 -2.08
CA ASP A 87 17.08 3.17 -1.87
C ASP A 87 17.81 2.59 -3.09
N PRO A 88 18.57 3.39 -3.86
CA PRO A 88 19.25 2.91 -5.07
C PRO A 88 20.37 1.90 -4.77
N LYS A 89 20.83 1.77 -3.52
CA LYS A 89 21.87 0.79 -3.16
C LYS A 89 21.30 -0.60 -2.91
N THR A 90 20.08 -0.68 -2.37
CA THR A 90 19.46 -1.94 -1.94
C THR A 90 18.22 -2.31 -2.75
N HIS A 91 17.67 -1.34 -3.49
CA HIS A 91 16.38 -1.40 -4.17
C HIS A 91 15.20 -1.66 -3.24
N ASN A 92 15.38 -1.44 -1.93
CA ASN A 92 14.32 -1.58 -0.95
C ASN A 92 13.45 -0.31 -0.91
N PRO A 93 12.13 -0.45 -0.79
CA PRO A 93 11.26 0.69 -0.56
C PRO A 93 11.31 1.14 0.90
N ALA A 94 11.54 2.44 1.12
CA ALA A 94 11.19 3.09 2.37
C ALA A 94 9.72 3.50 2.30
N LYS A 95 8.88 2.93 3.17
CA LYS A 95 7.42 3.12 3.18
C LYS A 95 6.88 3.01 4.62
N PRO A 96 5.68 3.54 4.90
CA PRO A 96 5.11 3.45 6.24
C PRO A 96 4.75 2.01 6.64
N CYS A 97 4.84 1.75 7.94
CA CYS A 97 4.26 0.60 8.62
C CYS A 97 3.06 1.07 9.44
N SER A 98 1.92 0.40 9.30
CA SER A 98 0.73 0.71 10.08
C SER A 98 0.72 -0.12 11.36
N ILE A 99 0.36 0.53 12.46
CA ILE A 99 0.04 -0.13 13.73
C ILE A 99 -1.48 -0.25 13.85
N TYR A 100 -1.92 -1.41 14.30
CA TYR A 100 -3.32 -1.69 14.58
C TYR A 100 -3.47 -2.23 16.00
N GLN A 101 -4.62 -1.95 16.61
CA GLN A 101 -5.01 -2.51 17.90
C GLN A 101 -6.24 -3.40 17.72
N VAL A 102 -6.26 -4.54 18.39
CA VAL A 102 -7.47 -5.37 18.46
C VAL A 102 -8.41 -4.77 19.50
N LYS A 103 -9.58 -4.29 19.06
CA LYS A 103 -10.67 -3.87 19.93
C LYS A 103 -12.00 -4.43 19.46
N ASN A 104 -12.79 -4.97 20.38
CA ASN A 104 -14.08 -5.58 20.08
C ASN A 104 -13.99 -6.62 18.95
N SER A 105 -12.92 -7.43 18.96
CA SER A 105 -12.61 -8.40 17.89
C SER A 105 -12.42 -7.80 16.49
N LYS A 106 -12.11 -6.49 16.39
CA LYS A 106 -11.79 -5.80 15.14
C LYS A 106 -10.39 -5.20 15.21
N PHE A 107 -9.73 -5.10 14.06
CA PHE A 107 -8.46 -4.41 13.93
C PHE A 107 -8.73 -2.92 13.68
N GLU A 108 -8.53 -2.10 14.71
CA GLU A 108 -8.63 -0.65 14.61
C GLU A 108 -7.27 -0.06 14.22
N TYR A 109 -7.26 0.75 13.15
CA TYR A 109 -6.07 1.48 12.72
C TYR A 109 -5.68 2.53 13.76
N VAL A 110 -4.41 2.53 14.16
CA VAL A 110 -3.85 3.46 15.15
C VAL A 110 -3.08 4.59 14.45
N GLY A 111 -2.25 4.25 13.46
CA GLY A 111 -1.41 5.23 12.78
C GLY A 111 -0.38 4.57 11.86
N ASP A 112 0.22 5.38 11.00
CA ASP A 112 1.33 5.04 10.11
C ASP A 112 2.62 5.60 10.70
N PHE A 113 3.68 4.79 10.71
CA PHE A 113 5.00 5.11 11.27
C PHE A 113 6.07 4.79 10.23
N GLN A 114 7.14 5.60 10.19
CA GLN A 114 8.26 5.45 9.26
C GLN A 114 9.59 5.55 9.99
#